data_AF-A0A9D6DJN5-F1
#
_entry.id   AF-A0A9D6DJN5-F1
#
_cell.length_a   1.000
_cell.length_b   1.000
_cell.length_c   1.000
_cell.angle_alpha   90.00
_cell.angle_beta   90.00
_cell.angle_gamma   90.00
#
_symmetry.space_group_name_H-M   'P 1'
#
loop_
_entity.id
_entity.type
_entity.pdbx_description
1 polymer ?
#
loop_
_entity_poly.entity_id
_entity_poly.type
_entity_poly.pdbx_seq_one_letter_code
_entity_poly.pdbx_strand_id
1 'polypeptide(L)'
;MALNNLERYAAAVDRAVLFRTLADHPGAVPLLARLGGSSQFLADALRRRPSHLAWLLEPRTMRVWLADDLAADLAQALEPFEARGPRLRALRRFKYRHLLRIGARDLLGDADLAVTAGELSHLADACLGAALAAADTAARQEWGAPLDPGGAPTGLAVIGMGKLGGEELNYSSDVDLIFVNGADGATAGGRAGRVDNGEYFARLCRDVVACLEEVTDEGYA
;
A
#
# COMPACT_ATOMS: atom_id res chain seq x y z
N MET A 1 -7.87 24.36 -14.33
CA MET A 1 -7.22 23.14 -13.80
C MET A 1 -7.99 21.87 -14.14
N ALA A 2 -9.28 21.76 -13.78
CA ALA A 2 -10.08 20.56 -14.06
C ALA A 2 -10.04 20.08 -15.53
N LEU A 3 -10.36 20.96 -16.48
CA LEU A 3 -10.36 20.63 -17.92
C LEU A 3 -9.00 20.13 -18.43
N ASN A 4 -7.89 20.74 -17.98
CA ASN A 4 -6.54 20.29 -18.36
C ASN A 4 -6.23 18.90 -17.80
N ASN A 5 -6.66 18.61 -16.57
CA ASN A 5 -6.48 17.28 -15.98
C ASN A 5 -7.34 16.22 -16.69
N LEU A 6 -8.56 16.58 -17.09
CA LEU A 6 -9.44 15.71 -17.89
C LEU A 6 -8.86 15.45 -19.28
N GLU A 7 -8.33 16.47 -19.94
CA GLU A 7 -7.66 16.33 -21.23
C GLU A 7 -6.45 15.40 -21.13
N ARG A 8 -5.59 15.61 -20.12
CA ARG A 8 -4.42 14.75 -19.85
C ARG A 8 -4.82 13.31 -19.53
N TYR A 9 -5.92 13.12 -18.78
CA TYR A 9 -6.47 11.80 -18.53
C TYR A 9 -6.94 11.17 -19.84
N ALA A 10 -7.76 11.86 -20.63
CA ALA A 10 -8.28 11.37 -21.90
C ALA A 10 -7.16 11.02 -22.90
N ALA A 11 -6.05 11.75 -22.89
CA ALA A 11 -4.86 11.47 -23.69
C ALA A 11 -4.13 10.18 -23.25
N ALA A 12 -4.32 9.72 -22.02
CA ALA A 12 -3.71 8.51 -21.47
C ALA A 12 -4.59 7.24 -21.62
N VAL A 13 -5.82 7.37 -22.14
CA VAL A 13 -6.77 6.25 -22.30
C VAL A 13 -7.08 6.03 -23.77
N ASP A 14 -7.29 4.78 -24.16
CA ASP A 14 -7.92 4.48 -25.43
C ASP A 14 -9.30 5.16 -25.52
N ARG A 15 -9.57 5.86 -26.64
CA ARG A 15 -10.80 6.66 -26.79
C ARG A 15 -12.06 5.80 -26.75
N ALA A 16 -12.01 4.59 -27.32
CA ALA A 16 -13.17 3.70 -27.33
C ALA A 16 -13.47 3.20 -25.91
N VAL A 17 -12.45 2.88 -25.12
CA VAL A 17 -12.60 2.51 -23.70
C VAL A 17 -13.14 3.68 -22.88
N LEU A 18 -12.60 4.90 -23.10
CA LEU A 18 -13.07 6.09 -22.41
C LEU A 18 -14.54 6.36 -22.70
N PHE A 19 -14.94 6.49 -23.97
CA PHE A 19 -16.32 6.79 -24.32
C PHE A 19 -17.30 5.72 -23.86
N ARG A 20 -16.91 4.45 -23.92
CA ARG A 20 -17.71 3.35 -23.36
C ARG A 20 -17.90 3.51 -21.86
N THR A 21 -16.83 3.75 -21.11
CA THR A 21 -16.89 3.95 -19.66
C THR A 21 -17.80 5.13 -19.29
N LEU A 22 -17.71 6.24 -20.03
CA LEU A 22 -18.57 7.40 -19.82
C LEU A 22 -20.03 7.13 -20.16
N ALA A 23 -20.30 6.30 -21.18
CA ALA A 23 -21.65 5.93 -21.59
C ALA A 23 -22.30 4.93 -20.61
N ASP A 24 -21.54 3.94 -20.15
CA ASP A 24 -22.03 2.87 -19.29
C ASP A 24 -22.19 3.33 -17.83
N HIS A 25 -21.45 4.36 -17.41
CA HIS A 25 -21.45 4.85 -16.03
C HIS A 25 -21.73 6.37 -15.98
N PRO A 26 -22.98 6.78 -15.72
CA PRO A 26 -23.34 8.20 -15.58
C PRO A 26 -22.54 8.96 -14.51
N GLY A 27 -22.04 8.26 -13.48
CA GLY A 27 -21.19 8.82 -12.43
C GLY A 27 -19.74 9.12 -12.86
N ALA A 28 -19.30 8.67 -14.03
CA ALA A 28 -17.92 8.81 -14.48
C ALA A 28 -17.52 10.28 -14.72
N VAL A 29 -18.36 11.05 -15.42
CA VAL A 29 -18.06 12.46 -15.71
C VAL A 29 -18.01 13.30 -14.43
N PRO A 30 -19.01 13.24 -13.51
CA PRO A 30 -18.95 13.95 -12.25
C PRO A 30 -17.72 13.59 -11.42
N LEU A 31 -17.40 12.29 -11.30
CA LEU A 31 -16.23 11.83 -10.56
C LEU A 31 -14.93 12.38 -11.15
N LEU A 32 -14.74 12.24 -12.46
CA LEU A 32 -13.56 12.76 -13.16
C LEU A 32 -13.42 14.28 -13.00
N ALA A 33 -14.52 15.02 -13.13
CA ALA A 33 -14.54 16.47 -12.95
C ALA A 33 -14.17 16.86 -11.51
N ARG A 34 -14.70 16.13 -10.52
CA ARG A 34 -14.42 16.36 -9.10
C ARG A 34 -12.96 16.08 -8.76
N LEU A 35 -12.44 14.92 -9.17
CA LEU A 35 -11.03 14.54 -8.97
C LEU A 35 -10.10 15.54 -9.66
N GLY A 36 -10.31 15.78 -10.95
CA GLY A 36 -9.49 16.68 -11.76
C GLY A 36 -9.53 18.14 -11.31
N GLY A 37 -10.64 18.58 -10.72
CA GLY A 37 -10.83 19.95 -10.22
C GLY A 37 -10.34 20.18 -8.80
N SER A 38 -10.29 19.14 -7.96
CA SER A 38 -10.07 19.30 -6.52
C SER A 38 -8.70 18.82 -6.04
N SER A 39 -8.08 17.85 -6.73
CA SER A 39 -6.79 17.31 -6.30
C SER A 39 -5.89 16.93 -7.47
N GLN A 40 -4.76 17.64 -7.60
CA GLN A 40 -3.74 17.30 -8.60
C GLN A 40 -3.15 15.91 -8.35
N PHE A 41 -2.94 15.55 -7.08
CA PHE A 41 -2.44 14.22 -6.70
C PHE A 41 -3.36 13.10 -7.20
N LEU A 42 -4.67 13.20 -6.94
CA LEU A 42 -5.62 12.16 -7.37
C LEU A 42 -5.78 12.14 -8.90
N ALA A 43 -5.75 13.31 -9.55
CA ALA A 43 -5.75 13.39 -11.01
C ALA A 43 -4.53 12.69 -11.63
N ASP A 44 -3.33 12.89 -11.07
CA ASP A 44 -2.12 12.22 -11.52
C ASP A 44 -2.10 10.73 -11.20
N ALA A 45 -2.58 10.32 -10.02
CA ALA A 45 -2.72 8.92 -9.65
C ALA A 45 -3.65 8.17 -10.62
N LEU A 46 -4.80 8.77 -10.94
CA LEU A 46 -5.74 8.19 -11.91
C LEU A 46 -5.16 8.19 -13.33
N ARG A 47 -4.45 9.25 -13.74
CA ARG A 47 -3.80 9.31 -15.06
C ARG A 47 -2.70 8.26 -15.23
N ARG A 48 -1.93 7.97 -14.18
CA ARG A 48 -0.92 6.89 -14.21
C ARG A 48 -1.56 5.52 -14.41
N ARG A 49 -2.80 5.32 -13.92
CA ARG A 49 -3.53 4.05 -14.01
C ARG A 49 -5.01 4.28 -14.37
N PRO A 50 -5.32 4.55 -15.65
CA PRO A 50 -6.68 4.91 -16.02
C PRO A 50 -7.73 3.82 -15.81
N SER A 51 -7.31 2.55 -15.79
CA SER A 51 -8.20 1.43 -15.45
C SER A 51 -8.82 1.53 -14.06
N HIS A 52 -8.24 2.32 -13.14
CA HIS A 52 -8.83 2.54 -11.82
C HIS A 52 -10.17 3.29 -11.88
N LEU A 53 -10.46 4.04 -12.94
CA LEU A 53 -11.76 4.71 -13.08
C LEU A 53 -12.91 3.68 -13.06
N ALA A 54 -12.80 2.62 -13.85
CA ALA A 54 -13.83 1.58 -13.90
C ALA A 54 -14.04 0.93 -12.53
N TRP A 55 -12.94 0.66 -11.81
CA TRP A 55 -12.99 0.11 -10.45
C TRP A 55 -13.65 1.05 -9.43
N LEU A 56 -13.37 2.36 -9.49
CA LEU A 56 -14.03 3.37 -8.64
C LEU A 56 -15.53 3.51 -8.92
N LEU A 57 -15.96 3.20 -10.14
CA LEU A 57 -17.37 3.28 -10.54
C LEU A 57 -18.18 2.05 -10.10
N GLU A 58 -17.52 1.00 -9.59
CA GLU A 58 -18.21 -0.14 -9.01
C GLU A 58 -18.80 0.23 -7.63
N PRO A 59 -20.11 0.05 -7.39
CA PRO A 59 -20.74 0.43 -6.11
C PRO A 59 -20.07 -0.20 -4.88
N ARG A 60 -19.60 -1.44 -5.00
CA ARG A 60 -18.90 -2.16 -3.93
C ARG A 60 -17.54 -1.55 -3.55
N THR A 61 -16.94 -0.76 -4.43
CA THR A 61 -15.64 -0.14 -4.21
C THR A 61 -15.77 1.07 -3.30
N MET A 62 -16.78 1.92 -3.50
CA MET A 62 -16.93 3.21 -2.81
C MET A 62 -17.53 3.12 -1.38
N ARG A 63 -17.62 1.92 -0.81
CA ARG A 63 -17.93 1.70 0.61
C ARG A 63 -16.72 1.98 1.52
N VAL A 64 -16.94 1.95 2.83
CA VAL A 64 -15.86 1.88 3.84
C VAL A 64 -15.23 0.49 3.82
N TRP A 65 -13.90 0.43 3.83
CA TRP A 65 -13.10 -0.78 3.91
C TRP A 65 -12.43 -0.88 5.28
N LEU A 66 -12.57 -2.04 5.93
CA LEU A 66 -11.89 -2.35 7.18
C LEU A 66 -10.54 -3.04 6.90
N ALA A 67 -9.77 -3.28 7.97
CA ALA A 67 -8.47 -3.95 7.87
C ALA A 67 -8.56 -5.29 7.10
N ASP A 68 -9.54 -6.13 7.39
CA ASP A 68 -9.71 -7.44 6.74
C ASP A 68 -10.03 -7.31 5.24
N ASP A 69 -10.79 -6.28 4.84
CA ASP A 69 -11.10 -6.02 3.43
C ASP A 69 -9.82 -5.69 2.65
N LEU A 70 -8.99 -4.82 3.23
CA LEU A 70 -7.71 -4.40 2.64
C LEU A 70 -6.72 -5.55 2.61
N ALA A 71 -6.67 -6.38 3.65
CA ALA A 71 -5.81 -7.56 3.71
C ALA A 71 -6.19 -8.58 2.62
N ALA A 72 -7.48 -8.84 2.43
CA ALA A 72 -7.97 -9.78 1.41
C ALA A 72 -7.66 -9.29 -0.02
N ASP A 73 -7.93 -8.02 -0.31
CA ASP A 73 -7.63 -7.44 -1.62
C ASP A 73 -6.11 -7.32 -1.87
N LEU A 74 -5.32 -7.01 -0.84
CA LEU A 74 -3.86 -7.01 -0.94
C LEU A 74 -3.32 -8.40 -1.26
N ALA A 75 -3.83 -9.44 -0.58
CA ALA A 75 -3.45 -10.82 -0.87
C ALA A 75 -3.73 -11.17 -2.33
N GLN A 76 -4.92 -10.82 -2.86
CA GLN A 76 -5.27 -11.00 -4.26
C GLN A 76 -4.36 -10.20 -5.21
N ALA A 77 -4.01 -8.96 -4.86
CA ALA A 77 -3.15 -8.12 -5.68
C ALA A 77 -1.71 -8.64 -5.76
N LEU A 78 -1.23 -9.32 -4.72
CA LEU A 78 0.13 -9.86 -4.65
C LEU A 78 0.25 -11.30 -5.14
N GLU A 79 -0.83 -12.08 -5.17
CA GLU A 79 -0.85 -13.50 -5.55
C GLU A 79 -0.16 -13.80 -6.89
N PRO A 80 -0.33 -13.00 -7.97
CA PRO A 80 0.31 -13.27 -9.25
C PRO A 80 1.83 -13.09 -9.27
N PHE A 81 2.43 -12.58 -8.19
CA PHE A 81 3.82 -12.17 -8.13
C PHE A 81 4.56 -12.96 -7.06
N GLU A 82 5.54 -13.77 -7.46
CA GLU A 82 6.40 -14.51 -6.52
C GLU A 82 7.68 -13.73 -6.20
N ALA A 83 8.30 -13.12 -7.21
CA ALA A 83 9.56 -12.42 -7.05
C ALA A 83 9.41 -11.08 -6.30
N ARG A 84 10.40 -10.75 -5.45
CA ARG A 84 10.40 -9.55 -4.58
C ARG A 84 10.13 -8.26 -5.35
N GLY A 85 10.86 -8.00 -6.44
CA GLY A 85 10.70 -6.77 -7.22
C GLY A 85 9.28 -6.55 -7.77
N PRO A 86 8.72 -7.52 -8.54
CA PRO A 86 7.33 -7.47 -8.97
C PRO A 86 6.31 -7.34 -7.82
N ARG A 87 6.48 -8.06 -6.71
CA ARG A 87 5.60 -7.94 -5.52
C ARG A 87 5.62 -6.54 -4.93
N LEU A 88 6.80 -5.94 -4.77
CA LEU A 88 6.92 -4.57 -4.24
C LEU A 88 6.32 -3.52 -5.20
N ARG A 89 6.35 -3.76 -6.52
CA ARG A 89 5.62 -2.89 -7.47
C ARG A 89 4.10 -3.06 -7.35
N ALA A 90 3.63 -4.30 -7.16
CA ALA A 90 2.21 -4.56 -6.96
C ALA A 90 1.70 -3.94 -5.65
N LEU A 91 2.49 -3.99 -4.57
CA LEU A 91 2.20 -3.33 -3.30
C LEU A 91 2.02 -1.81 -3.46
N ARG A 92 2.93 -1.15 -4.19
CA ARG A 92 2.81 0.29 -4.52
C ARG A 92 1.54 0.59 -5.30
N ARG A 93 1.22 -0.23 -6.31
CA ARG A 93 -0.03 -0.07 -7.09
C ARG A 93 -1.26 -0.23 -6.22
N PHE A 94 -1.27 -1.21 -5.32
CA PHE A 94 -2.33 -1.39 -4.33
C PHE A 94 -2.48 -0.14 -3.47
N LYS A 95 -1.39 0.37 -2.88
CA LYS A 95 -1.42 1.59 -2.07
C LYS A 95 -2.03 2.77 -2.82
N TYR A 96 -1.51 3.11 -4.00
CA TYR A 96 -2.02 4.25 -4.76
C TYR A 96 -3.46 4.06 -5.24
N ARG A 97 -3.88 2.82 -5.55
CA ARG A 97 -5.26 2.50 -5.87
C ARG A 97 -6.18 2.81 -4.67
N HIS A 98 -5.81 2.42 -3.46
CA HIS A 98 -6.61 2.70 -2.26
C HIS A 98 -6.53 4.16 -1.82
N LEU A 99 -5.38 4.83 -1.93
CA LEU A 99 -5.30 6.29 -1.73
C LEU A 99 -6.23 7.05 -2.68
N LEU A 100 -6.30 6.62 -3.95
CA LEU A 100 -7.21 7.19 -4.93
C LEU A 100 -8.68 6.98 -4.52
N ARG A 101 -9.05 5.79 -4.06
CA ARG A 101 -10.40 5.48 -3.56
C ARG A 101 -10.77 6.29 -2.33
N ILE A 102 -9.91 6.29 -1.32
CA ILE A 102 -10.14 7.01 -0.06
C ILE A 102 -10.26 8.51 -0.35
N GLY A 103 -9.35 9.07 -1.16
CA GLY A 103 -9.42 10.47 -1.61
C GLY A 103 -10.66 10.80 -2.44
N ALA A 104 -11.13 9.89 -3.28
CA ALA A 104 -12.37 10.09 -4.03
C ALA A 104 -13.58 10.18 -3.08
N ARG A 105 -13.69 9.28 -2.08
CA ARG A 105 -14.77 9.29 -1.09
C ARG A 105 -14.76 10.55 -0.23
N ASP A 106 -13.58 10.96 0.23
CA ASP A 106 -13.39 12.20 1.00
C ASP A 106 -13.86 13.42 0.19
N LEU A 107 -13.43 13.55 -1.08
CA LEU A 107 -13.84 14.66 -1.95
C LEU A 107 -15.32 14.70 -2.31
N LEU A 108 -15.99 13.54 -2.33
CA LEU A 108 -17.42 13.43 -2.56
C LEU A 108 -18.24 13.69 -1.28
N GLY A 109 -17.60 13.71 -0.11
CA GLY A 109 -18.27 13.83 1.18
C GLY A 109 -18.93 12.53 1.64
N ASP A 110 -18.50 11.39 1.09
CA ASP A 110 -19.05 10.06 1.40
C ASP A 110 -18.45 9.43 2.67
N ALA A 111 -17.44 10.07 3.26
CA ALA A 111 -16.82 9.71 4.54
C ALA A 111 -16.53 10.96 5.35
N ASP A 112 -16.66 10.85 6.67
CA ASP A 112 -16.13 11.86 7.58
C ASP A 112 -14.62 11.71 7.80
N LEU A 113 -14.04 12.65 8.53
CA LEU A 113 -12.61 12.68 8.82
C LEU A 113 -12.14 11.43 9.58
N ALA A 114 -12.91 10.94 10.54
CA ALA A 114 -12.52 9.81 11.37
C ALA A 114 -12.49 8.51 10.55
N VAL A 115 -13.49 8.31 9.69
CA VAL A 115 -13.54 7.18 8.75
C VAL A 115 -12.38 7.25 7.76
N THR A 116 -12.13 8.41 7.17
CA THR A 116 -11.02 8.61 6.23
C THR A 116 -9.67 8.32 6.90
N ALA A 117 -9.44 8.82 8.12
CA ALA A 117 -8.22 8.59 8.86
C ALA A 117 -8.03 7.11 9.23
N GLY A 118 -9.10 6.44 9.67
CA GLY A 118 -9.07 5.00 9.94
C GLY A 118 -8.74 4.17 8.68
N GLU A 119 -9.34 4.48 7.53
CA GLU A 119 -9.02 3.79 6.27
C GLU A 119 -7.55 4.01 5.83
N LEU A 120 -6.99 5.20 6.06
CA LEU A 120 -5.58 5.48 5.80
C LEU A 120 -4.67 4.69 6.74
N SER A 121 -5.04 4.57 8.02
CA SER A 121 -4.32 3.78 9.03
C SER A 121 -4.32 2.31 8.68
N HIS A 122 -5.48 1.72 8.38
CA HIS A 122 -5.57 0.33 7.93
C HIS A 122 -4.80 0.08 6.63
N LEU A 123 -4.79 1.03 5.70
CA LEU A 123 -3.99 0.93 4.48
C LEU A 123 -2.49 0.91 4.78
N ALA A 124 -2.03 1.77 5.68
CA ALA A 124 -0.64 1.80 6.11
C ALA A 124 -0.23 0.47 6.79
N ASP A 125 -1.07 -0.07 7.67
CA ASP A 125 -0.83 -1.36 8.32
C ASP A 125 -0.75 -2.51 7.31
N ALA A 126 -1.67 -2.57 6.36
CA ALA A 126 -1.65 -3.58 5.30
C ALA A 126 -0.35 -3.51 4.48
N CYS A 127 0.07 -2.28 4.11
CA CYS A 127 1.30 -2.06 3.37
C CYS A 127 2.57 -2.44 4.18
N LEU A 128 2.63 -2.02 5.45
CA LEU A 128 3.72 -2.33 6.36
C LEU A 128 3.84 -3.85 6.60
N GLY A 129 2.72 -4.53 6.85
CA GLY A 129 2.68 -5.97 7.04
C GLY A 129 3.18 -6.73 5.81
N ALA A 130 2.79 -6.32 4.61
CA ALA A 130 3.27 -6.93 3.37
C ALA A 130 4.76 -6.66 3.10
N ALA A 131 5.25 -5.45 3.40
CA ALA A 131 6.67 -5.13 3.29
C ALA A 131 7.51 -5.98 4.26
N LEU A 132 7.07 -6.11 5.52
CA LEU A 132 7.70 -6.97 6.52
C LEU A 132 7.72 -8.43 6.08
N ALA A 133 6.59 -8.98 5.62
CA ALA A 133 6.52 -10.35 5.15
C ALA A 133 7.44 -10.62 3.96
N ALA A 134 7.54 -9.67 3.01
CA ALA A 134 8.44 -9.79 1.87
C ALA A 134 9.92 -9.76 2.29
N ALA A 135 10.28 -8.87 3.21
CA ALA A 135 11.64 -8.77 3.73
C ALA A 135 12.03 -10.00 4.56
N ASP A 136 11.12 -10.49 5.42
CA ASP A 136 11.34 -11.69 6.25
C ASP A 136 11.48 -12.95 5.39
N THR A 137 10.64 -13.10 4.36
CA THR A 137 10.76 -14.21 3.40
C THR A 137 12.13 -14.24 2.73
N ALA A 138 12.63 -13.08 2.27
CA ALA A 138 13.95 -12.98 1.65
C ALA A 138 15.07 -13.30 2.67
N ALA A 139 15.00 -12.71 3.86
CA ALA A 139 15.98 -12.93 4.92
C ALA A 139 16.04 -14.40 5.38
N ARG A 140 14.89 -15.08 5.47
CA ARG A 140 14.83 -16.52 5.80
C ARG A 140 15.46 -17.40 4.73
N GLN A 141 15.33 -17.05 3.45
CA GLN A 141 16.01 -17.80 2.38
C GLN A 141 17.54 -17.65 2.47
N GLU A 142 18.02 -16.49 2.91
CA GLU A 142 19.43 -16.18 3.00
C GLU A 142 20.07 -16.76 4.27
N TRP A 143 19.46 -16.57 5.44
CA TRP A 143 20.05 -16.89 6.75
C TRP A 143 19.29 -17.95 7.56
N GLY A 144 18.14 -18.42 7.09
CA GLY A 144 17.25 -19.30 7.86
C GLY A 144 16.38 -18.54 8.86
N ALA A 145 15.51 -19.27 9.58
CA ALA A 145 14.62 -18.69 10.59
C ALA A 145 15.40 -18.22 11.83
N PRO A 146 15.09 -17.06 12.43
CA PRO A 146 15.67 -16.64 13.70
C PRO A 146 15.17 -17.53 14.84
N LEU A 147 16.09 -18.04 15.67
CA LEU A 147 15.79 -18.93 16.79
C LEU A 147 16.33 -18.34 18.10
N ASP A 148 15.62 -18.58 19.19
CA ASP A 148 16.11 -18.29 20.54
C ASP A 148 17.19 -19.30 20.99
N PRO A 149 17.81 -19.16 22.18
CA PRO A 149 18.85 -20.09 22.63
C PRO A 149 18.33 -21.52 22.89
N GLY A 150 17.02 -21.69 23.07
CA GLY A 150 16.33 -22.98 23.20
C GLY A 150 15.96 -23.63 21.86
N GLY A 151 16.20 -22.95 20.74
CA GLY A 151 15.85 -23.43 19.40
C GLY A 151 14.40 -23.16 18.98
N ALA A 152 13.64 -22.39 19.76
CA ALA A 152 12.29 -21.99 19.37
C ALA A 152 12.33 -20.77 18.43
N PRO A 153 11.39 -20.63 17.48
CA PRO A 153 11.32 -19.45 16.62
C PRO A 153 11.11 -18.16 17.43
N THR A 154 11.85 -17.11 17.07
CA THR A 154 11.63 -15.75 17.55
C THR A 154 11.23 -14.83 16.39
N GLY A 155 10.87 -13.58 16.66
CA GLY A 155 10.31 -12.69 15.65
C GLY A 155 10.58 -11.22 15.91
N LEU A 156 9.95 -10.40 15.06
CA LEU A 156 9.98 -8.95 15.11
C LEU A 156 8.55 -8.44 15.30
N ALA A 157 8.36 -7.55 16.28
CA ALA A 157 7.16 -6.74 16.40
C ALA A 157 7.43 -5.34 15.85
N VAL A 158 6.44 -4.77 15.17
CA VAL A 158 6.46 -3.38 14.70
C VAL A 158 5.36 -2.63 15.43
N ILE A 159 5.71 -1.53 16.08
CA ILE A 159 4.80 -0.71 16.86
C ILE A 159 4.63 0.61 16.13
N GLY A 160 3.43 0.87 15.63
CA GLY A 160 3.03 2.17 15.09
C GLY A 160 2.89 3.17 16.23
N MET A 161 3.61 4.29 16.14
CA MET A 161 3.55 5.39 17.07
C MET A 161 2.80 6.57 16.46
N GLY A 162 2.57 7.61 17.26
CA GLY A 162 1.96 8.86 16.79
C GLY A 162 0.59 8.63 16.14
N LYS A 163 0.41 9.18 14.94
CA LYS A 163 -0.86 9.12 14.22
C LYS A 163 -1.24 7.72 13.76
N LEU A 164 -0.26 6.89 13.35
CA LEU A 164 -0.55 5.50 13.02
C LEU A 164 -1.02 4.75 14.26
N GLY A 165 -0.30 4.89 15.38
CA GLY A 165 -0.68 4.24 16.65
C GLY A 165 -2.02 4.70 17.22
N GLY A 166 -2.47 5.91 16.86
CA GLY A 166 -3.79 6.44 17.20
C GLY A 166 -4.88 6.19 16.15
N GLU A 167 -4.59 5.51 15.05
CA GLU A 167 -5.50 5.32 13.89
C GLU A 167 -5.99 6.64 13.24
N GLU A 168 -5.21 7.71 13.37
CA GLU A 168 -5.53 9.06 12.91
C GLU A 168 -4.60 9.55 11.77
N LEU A 169 -4.17 8.63 10.89
CA LEU A 169 -3.32 9.02 9.76
C LEU A 169 -3.99 10.01 8.82
N ASN A 170 -3.18 10.89 8.23
CA ASN A 170 -3.58 11.74 7.11
C ASN A 170 -2.76 11.41 5.84
N TYR A 171 -3.17 11.92 4.68
CA TYR A 171 -2.57 11.60 3.37
C TYR A 171 -1.06 11.89 3.25
N SER A 172 -0.52 12.77 4.08
CA SER A 172 0.90 13.19 4.04
C SER A 172 1.61 12.92 5.36
N SER A 173 1.07 12.04 6.20
CA SER A 173 1.70 11.72 7.48
C SER A 173 2.87 10.80 7.26
N ASP A 174 3.99 11.14 7.91
CA ASP A 174 5.06 10.18 8.14
C ASP A 174 4.55 9.07 9.07
N VAL A 175 5.16 7.89 8.95
CA VAL A 175 4.83 6.74 9.79
C VAL A 175 5.95 6.55 10.81
N ASP A 176 5.65 6.81 12.08
CA ASP A 176 6.57 6.61 13.19
C ASP A 176 6.53 5.15 13.64
N LEU A 177 7.65 4.42 13.52
CA LEU A 177 7.73 3.00 13.85
C LEU A 177 8.80 2.72 14.91
N ILE A 178 8.47 1.83 15.85
CA ILE A 178 9.44 1.19 16.74
C ILE A 178 9.48 -0.31 16.41
N PHE A 179 10.69 -0.83 16.21
CA PHE A 179 10.93 -2.25 15.97
C PHE A 179 11.43 -2.91 17.26
N VAL A 180 10.81 -4.03 17.64
CA VAL A 180 11.19 -4.81 18.83
C VAL A 180 11.45 -6.24 18.41
N ASN A 181 12.68 -6.72 18.57
CA ASN A 181 13.00 -8.13 18.36
C ASN A 181 12.68 -8.94 19.63
N GLY A 182 12.43 -10.23 19.44
CA GLY A 182 12.28 -11.16 20.55
C GLY A 182 13.62 -11.51 21.19
N ALA A 183 13.83 -12.80 21.48
CA ALA A 183 15.04 -13.25 22.16
C ALA A 183 16.32 -13.12 21.32
N ASP A 184 17.43 -12.91 22.03
CA ASP A 184 18.79 -13.15 21.52
C ASP A 184 18.94 -14.59 21.02
N GLY A 185 19.99 -14.85 20.25
CA GLY A 185 20.22 -16.15 19.62
C GLY A 185 20.78 -15.96 18.23
N ALA A 186 20.57 -16.94 17.37
CA ALA A 186 21.04 -16.87 16.00
C ALA A 186 20.14 -17.69 15.08
N THR A 187 20.20 -17.37 13.79
CA THR A 187 19.36 -18.01 12.78
C THR A 187 19.67 -19.50 12.62
N ALA A 188 18.75 -20.25 12.02
CA ALA A 188 18.91 -21.69 11.74
C ALA A 188 20.03 -21.99 10.71
N GLY A 189 20.49 -20.97 9.99
CA GLY A 189 21.42 -21.11 8.88
C GLY A 189 20.68 -21.24 7.54
N GLY A 190 21.16 -20.53 6.52
CA GLY A 190 20.63 -20.56 5.16
C GLY A 190 21.74 -20.59 4.11
N ARG A 191 21.45 -20.08 2.92
CA ARG A 191 22.43 -20.01 1.81
C ARG A 191 23.70 -19.25 2.16
N ALA A 192 23.59 -18.20 2.98
CA ALA A 192 24.70 -17.37 3.43
C ALA A 192 25.21 -17.76 4.83
N GLY A 193 24.77 -18.91 5.37
CA GLY A 193 25.15 -19.37 6.70
C GLY A 193 24.26 -18.80 7.81
N ARG A 194 24.81 -18.77 9.03
CA ARG A 194 24.13 -18.39 10.28
C ARG A 194 24.61 -17.02 10.74
N VAL A 195 23.68 -16.20 11.22
CA VAL A 195 23.95 -14.87 11.79
C VAL A 195 23.24 -14.69 13.13
N ASP A 196 23.73 -13.78 13.96
CA ASP A 196 23.07 -13.42 15.23
C ASP A 196 21.72 -12.76 14.97
N ASN A 197 20.75 -13.00 15.87
CA ASN A 197 19.40 -12.44 15.75
C ASN A 197 19.42 -10.90 15.70
N GLY A 198 20.32 -10.26 16.45
CA GLY A 198 20.49 -8.81 16.42
C GLY A 198 20.87 -8.30 15.02
N GLU A 199 21.79 -8.99 14.34
CA GLU A 199 22.16 -8.65 12.97
C GLU A 199 21.02 -8.94 11.98
N TYR A 200 20.37 -10.10 12.11
CA TYR A 200 19.23 -10.49 11.28
C TYR A 200 18.11 -9.45 11.33
N PHE A 201 17.67 -9.08 12.54
CA PHE A 201 16.57 -8.14 12.71
C PHE A 201 16.96 -6.71 12.34
N ALA A 202 18.21 -6.28 12.57
CA ALA A 202 18.68 -4.98 12.11
C ALA A 202 18.68 -4.88 10.58
N ARG A 203 19.07 -5.95 9.87
CA ARG A 203 18.96 -6.04 8.40
C ARG A 203 17.50 -6.02 7.96
N LEU A 204 16.65 -6.82 8.61
CA LEU A 204 15.22 -6.88 8.32
C LEU A 204 14.55 -5.50 8.45
N CYS A 205 14.83 -4.76 9.53
CA CYS A 205 14.29 -3.41 9.73
C CYS A 205 14.73 -2.44 8.62
N ARG A 206 16.02 -2.46 8.24
CA ARG A 206 16.51 -1.64 7.12
C ARG A 206 15.84 -1.99 5.80
N ASP A 207 15.63 -3.28 5.56
CA ASP A 207 14.94 -3.74 4.36
C ASP A 207 13.48 -3.30 4.33
N VAL A 208 12.78 -3.32 5.47
CA VAL A 208 11.39 -2.83 5.57
C VAL A 208 11.33 -1.33 5.29
N VAL A 209 12.19 -0.54 5.95
CA VAL A 209 12.28 0.91 5.72
C VAL A 209 12.58 1.19 4.24
N ALA A 210 13.55 0.50 3.66
CA ALA A 210 13.88 0.64 2.25
C ALA A 210 12.69 0.27 1.34
N CYS A 211 11.93 -0.79 1.63
CA CYS A 211 10.76 -1.15 0.84
C CYS A 211 9.70 -0.04 0.83
N LEU A 212 9.51 0.65 1.97
CA LEU A 212 8.52 1.71 2.13
C LEU A 212 8.99 3.04 1.51
N GLU A 213 10.26 3.40 1.69
CA GLU A 213 10.84 4.67 1.23
C GLU A 213 11.28 4.65 -0.24
N GLU A 214 11.56 3.47 -0.82
CA GLU A 214 12.13 3.38 -2.17
C GLU A 214 11.15 3.94 -3.21
N VAL A 215 11.60 5.03 -3.86
CA VAL A 215 10.93 5.67 -4.99
C VAL A 215 11.17 4.84 -6.24
N THR A 216 10.09 4.28 -6.78
CA THR A 216 10.10 3.58 -8.08
C THR A 216 9.31 4.38 -9.11
N ASP A 217 9.28 3.91 -10.36
CA ASP A 217 8.40 4.44 -11.42
C ASP A 217 6.91 4.46 -11.00
N GLU A 218 6.53 3.68 -9.98
CA GLU A 218 5.18 3.61 -9.43
C GLU A 218 4.97 4.53 -8.20
N GLY A 219 6.00 5.19 -7.68
CA GLY A 219 5.97 6.01 -6.45
C GLY A 219 6.56 5.32 -5.21
N TYR A 220 6.14 5.73 -4.00
CA TYR A 220 6.52 5.15 -2.69
C TYR A 220 5.55 4.03 -2.26
N ALA A 221 6.01 3.06 -1.46
CA ALA A 221 5.18 1.94 -0.99
C ALA A 221 4.54 2.22 0.37
#